data_AF-A0A0P7X489-F1
#
_entry.id   AF-A0A0P7X489-F1
#
_cell.length_a   1.000
_cell.length_b   1.000
_cell.length_c   1.000
_cell.angle_alpha   90.00
_cell.angle_beta   90.00
_cell.angle_gamma   90.00
#
_symmetry.space_group_name_H-M   'P 1'
#
loop_
_entity.id
_entity.type
_entity.pdbx_description
1 polymer ?
#
loop_
_entity_poly.entity_id
_entity_poly.type
_entity_poly.pdbx_seq_one_letter_code
_entity_poly.pdbx_strand_id
1 'polypeptide(L)'
;MIFIGAIACIALLYVCSPFPVWKSYFAVFRSVATSREIGRRPKARLIQYLLSDFAAFPFLSLAWYLDKLVVGRAINKADTAPVCLVGQPRSGTTFIHRTLSNCEHLHSIRHCEMRYPFVWLWKGLRFTGLEPWVHRRDYWPQTDSGALASKLHSHKLGDYEEHGIFLEERMYHHFFVFRRFPIPELLRFQSPSFLEVS
;
A
#
# COMPACT_ATOMS: atom_id res chain seq x y z
N MET A 1 20.49 22.33 -20.52
CA MET A 1 21.09 21.06 -20.03
C MET A 1 20.50 20.63 -18.67
N ILE A 2 20.44 21.50 -17.66
CA ILE A 2 19.91 21.17 -16.32
C ILE A 2 18.47 20.62 -16.38
N PHE A 3 17.58 21.23 -17.17
CA PHE A 3 16.19 20.80 -17.33
C PHE A 3 16.05 19.39 -17.91
N ILE A 4 16.84 19.06 -18.94
CA ILE A 4 16.85 17.73 -19.57
C ILE A 4 17.36 16.69 -18.58
N GLY A 5 18.40 17.02 -17.80
CA GLY A 5 18.90 16.16 -16.73
C GLY A 5 17.85 15.86 -15.67
N ALA A 6 17.11 16.88 -15.21
CA ALA A 6 16.04 16.70 -14.23
C ALA A 6 14.91 15.77 -14.74
N ILE A 7 14.47 15.95 -15.99
CA ILE A 7 13.47 15.07 -16.62
C ILE A 7 13.98 13.64 -16.70
N ALA A 8 15.23 13.44 -17.13
CA ALA A 8 15.83 12.11 -17.22
C ALA A 8 15.93 11.43 -15.84
N CYS A 9 16.32 12.17 -14.79
CA CYS A 9 16.34 11.65 -13.43
C CYS A 9 14.94 11.25 -12.92
N ILE A 10 13.92 12.07 -13.18
CA ILE A 10 12.53 11.74 -12.80
C ILE A 10 12.04 10.51 -13.56
N ALA A 11 12.30 10.43 -14.86
CA ALA A 11 11.95 9.27 -15.68
C ALA A 11 12.62 7.99 -15.14
N LEU A 12 13.90 8.07 -14.76
CA LEU A 12 14.61 6.96 -14.16
C LEU A 12 13.98 6.52 -12.83
N LEU A 13 13.56 7.46 -11.97
CA LEU A 13 12.88 7.15 -10.71
C LEU A 13 11.52 6.45 -10.91
N TYR A 14 10.83 6.75 -12.01
CA TYR A 14 9.62 6.02 -12.42
C TYR A 14 9.95 4.62 -12.92
N VAL A 15 10.89 4.47 -13.86
CA VAL A 15 11.24 3.15 -14.42
C VAL A 15 11.78 2.21 -13.34
N CYS A 16 12.59 2.74 -12.43
CA CYS A 16 13.19 1.98 -11.34
C CYS A 16 12.30 1.90 -10.08
N SER A 17 11.04 2.36 -10.14
CA SER A 17 10.15 2.32 -8.97
C SER A 17 9.77 0.88 -8.62
N PRO A 18 9.85 0.48 -7.34
CA PRO A 18 9.42 -0.85 -6.91
C PRO A 18 7.92 -0.94 -6.59
N PHE A 19 7.18 0.18 -6.59
CA PHE A 19 5.86 0.27 -5.93
C PHE A 19 4.62 0.25 -6.83
N PRO A 20 4.68 0.51 -8.14
CA PRO A 20 3.60 0.09 -9.02
C PRO A 20 3.97 -1.15 -9.82
N VAL A 21 3.07 -2.14 -9.82
CA VAL A 21 2.99 -3.07 -10.94
C VAL A 21 2.40 -2.29 -12.11
N TRP A 22 3.26 -1.71 -12.94
CA TRP A 22 2.88 -0.81 -14.03
C TRP A 22 1.72 -1.33 -14.88
N LYS A 23 1.77 -2.63 -15.22
CA LYS A 23 0.71 -3.32 -15.96
C LYS A 23 -0.65 -3.20 -15.25
N SER A 24 -0.69 -3.43 -13.94
CA SER A 24 -1.92 -3.36 -13.13
C SER A 24 -2.40 -1.94 -12.97
N TYR A 25 -1.50 -1.01 -12.67
CA TYR A 25 -1.83 0.41 -12.55
C TYR A 25 -2.49 0.95 -13.83
N PHE A 26 -1.90 0.71 -15.00
CA PHE A 26 -2.46 1.17 -16.27
C PHE A 26 -3.74 0.43 -16.66
N ALA A 27 -3.90 -0.85 -16.29
CA ALA A 27 -5.16 -1.57 -16.47
C ALA A 27 -6.28 -0.93 -15.64
N VAL A 28 -6.04 -0.63 -14.36
CA VAL A 28 -7.00 0.10 -13.50
C VAL A 28 -7.32 1.47 -14.07
N PHE A 29 -6.31 2.25 -14.44
CA PHE A 29 -6.48 3.58 -15.02
C PHE A 29 -7.34 3.55 -16.28
N ARG A 30 -7.01 2.66 -17.22
CA ARG A 30 -7.77 2.48 -18.46
C ARG A 30 -9.21 2.13 -18.16
N SER A 31 -9.45 1.14 -17.31
CA SER A 31 -10.79 0.69 -16.94
C SER A 31 -11.64 1.79 -16.32
N VAL A 32 -11.07 2.60 -15.41
CA VAL A 32 -11.77 3.75 -14.81
C VAL A 32 -12.09 4.82 -15.87
N ALA A 33 -11.14 5.13 -16.75
CA ALA A 33 -11.32 6.14 -17.78
C ALA A 33 -12.42 5.73 -18.78
N THR A 34 -12.39 4.48 -19.25
CA THR A 34 -13.30 3.97 -20.28
C THR A 34 -14.65 3.49 -19.76
N SER A 35 -14.80 3.20 -18.46
CA SER A 35 -16.06 2.69 -17.89
C SER A 35 -17.20 3.68 -18.09
N ARG A 36 -18.31 3.22 -18.67
CA ARG A 36 -19.52 4.03 -18.86
C ARG A 36 -20.48 3.97 -17.66
N GLU A 37 -20.28 3.00 -16.78
CA GLU A 37 -21.14 2.76 -15.61
C GLU A 37 -20.85 3.72 -14.46
N ILE A 38 -19.62 4.23 -14.38
CA ILE A 38 -19.22 5.17 -13.33
C ILE A 38 -19.66 6.59 -13.71
N GLY A 39 -20.48 7.19 -12.86
CA GLY A 39 -20.89 8.59 -12.98
C GLY A 39 -19.69 9.56 -13.05
N ARG A 40 -19.89 10.72 -13.69
CA ARG A 40 -18.80 11.68 -13.97
C ARG A 40 -18.03 12.14 -12.72
N ARG A 41 -18.74 12.45 -11.64
CA ARG A 41 -18.14 12.94 -10.38
C ARG A 41 -17.29 11.85 -9.68
N PRO A 42 -17.81 10.64 -9.40
CA PRO A 42 -16.99 9.54 -8.88
C PRO A 42 -15.80 9.21 -9.77
N LYS A 43 -15.99 9.17 -11.10
CA LYS A 43 -14.91 8.92 -12.06
C LYS A 43 -13.78 9.95 -11.92
N ALA A 44 -14.12 11.24 -11.88
CA ALA A 44 -13.13 12.30 -11.70
C ALA A 44 -12.33 12.13 -10.40
N ARG A 45 -12.98 11.74 -9.29
CA ARG A 45 -12.30 11.46 -8.02
C ARG A 45 -11.36 10.25 -8.11
N LEU A 46 -11.77 9.17 -8.76
CA LEU A 46 -10.92 7.99 -8.96
C LEU A 46 -9.71 8.31 -9.85
N ILE A 47 -9.91 9.06 -10.92
CA ILE A 47 -8.81 9.52 -11.78
C ILE A 47 -7.87 10.44 -11.00
N GLN A 48 -8.41 11.41 -10.24
CA GLN A 48 -7.60 12.29 -9.40
C GLN A 48 -6.78 11.49 -8.39
N TYR A 49 -7.38 10.47 -7.76
CA TYR A 49 -6.68 9.59 -6.83
C TYR A 49 -5.51 8.86 -7.53
N LEU A 50 -5.75 8.25 -8.69
CA LEU A 50 -4.71 7.59 -9.48
C LEU A 50 -3.59 8.57 -9.87
N LEU A 51 -3.94 9.75 -10.39
CA LEU A 51 -2.97 10.79 -10.73
C LEU A 51 -2.14 11.26 -9.53
N SER A 52 -2.77 11.39 -8.35
CA SER A 52 -2.08 11.77 -7.11
C SER A 52 -1.09 10.69 -6.68
N ASP A 53 -1.48 9.42 -6.79
CA ASP A 53 -0.63 8.27 -6.48
C ASP A 53 0.56 8.18 -7.46
N PHE A 54 0.30 8.33 -8.76
CA PHE A 54 1.35 8.38 -9.79
C PHE A 54 2.35 9.50 -9.53
N ALA A 55 1.87 10.70 -9.21
CA ALA A 55 2.75 11.83 -8.89
C ALA A 55 3.60 11.60 -7.64
N ALA A 56 3.16 10.75 -6.71
CA ALA A 56 3.91 10.41 -5.50
C ALA A 56 5.01 9.37 -5.75
N PHE A 57 4.98 8.60 -6.85
CA PHE A 57 5.93 7.52 -7.08
C PHE A 57 7.41 7.92 -7.10
N PRO A 58 7.84 9.02 -7.74
CA PRO A 58 9.25 9.40 -7.72
C PRO A 58 9.76 9.65 -6.29
N PHE A 59 8.92 10.25 -5.45
CA PHE A 59 9.24 10.47 -4.04
C PHE A 59 9.34 9.16 -3.27
N LEU A 60 8.40 8.24 -3.47
CA LEU A 60 8.42 6.92 -2.84
C LEU A 60 9.60 6.06 -3.31
N SER A 61 9.93 6.09 -4.60
CA SER A 61 11.12 5.46 -5.16
C SER A 61 12.38 6.02 -4.51
N LEU A 62 12.49 7.35 -4.41
CA LEU A 62 13.64 7.98 -3.78
C LEU A 62 13.76 7.58 -2.30
N ALA A 63 12.65 7.62 -1.55
CA ALA A 63 12.62 7.23 -0.15
C ALA A 63 13.05 5.76 0.06
N TRP A 64 12.68 4.86 -0.87
CA TRP A 64 13.13 3.48 -0.87
C TRP A 64 14.62 3.32 -1.13
N TYR A 65 15.16 4.02 -2.12
CA TYR A 65 16.59 3.99 -2.40
C TYR A 65 17.42 4.57 -1.25
N LEU A 66 16.90 5.62 -0.61
CA LEU A 66 17.49 6.15 0.63
C LEU A 66 17.47 5.09 1.75
N ASP A 67 16.37 4.36 1.92
CA ASP A 67 16.30 3.30 2.93
C ASP A 67 17.29 2.16 2.64
N LYS A 68 17.43 1.75 1.37
CA LYS A 68 18.46 0.78 0.95
C LYS A 68 19.88 1.28 1.26
N LEU A 69 20.14 2.57 1.13
CA LEU A 69 21.45 3.15 1.42
C LEU A 69 21.72 3.22 2.93
N VAL A 70 20.74 3.64 3.72
CA VAL A 70 20.90 3.85 5.18
C VAL A 70 20.82 2.54 5.97
N VAL A 71 19.86 1.67 5.63
CA VAL A 71 19.50 0.48 6.43
C VAL A 71 19.69 -0.83 5.65
N GLY A 72 19.85 -0.79 4.32
CA GLY A 72 19.88 -1.99 3.48
C GLY A 72 20.94 -3.03 3.87
N ARG A 73 22.10 -2.60 4.40
CA ARG A 73 23.12 -3.54 4.91
C ARG A 73 22.65 -4.33 6.14
N ALA A 74 21.87 -3.71 7.01
CA ALA A 74 21.33 -4.38 8.20
C ALA A 74 20.19 -5.34 7.81
N ILE A 75 19.32 -4.93 6.88
CA ILE A 75 18.22 -5.77 6.37
C ILE A 75 18.77 -7.03 5.68
N ASN A 76 19.76 -6.89 4.81
CA ASN A 76 20.33 -8.03 4.07
C ASN A 76 21.09 -9.05 4.93
N LYS A 77 21.44 -8.68 6.18
CA LYS A 77 22.12 -9.57 7.13
C LYS A 77 21.17 -10.20 8.14
N ALA A 78 19.91 -9.78 8.16
CA ALA A 78 18.93 -10.31 9.09
C ALA A 78 18.50 -11.69 8.61
N ASP A 79 18.85 -12.73 9.35
CA ASP A 79 18.27 -14.05 9.19
C ASP A 79 16.86 -14.00 9.79
N THR A 80 15.85 -14.04 8.93
CA THR A 80 14.44 -13.91 9.34
C THR A 80 13.65 -15.10 8.85
N ALA A 81 12.91 -15.73 9.77
CA ALA A 81 11.96 -16.79 9.46
C ALA A 81 10.54 -16.20 9.51
N PRO A 82 9.97 -15.74 8.37
CA PRO A 82 8.67 -15.10 8.37
C PRO A 82 7.56 -16.11 8.70
N VAL A 83 6.63 -15.70 9.56
CA VAL A 83 5.41 -16.48 9.84
C VAL A 83 4.29 -15.92 8.97
N CYS A 84 3.85 -16.70 7.99
CA CYS A 84 2.76 -16.33 7.08
C CYS A 84 1.46 -17.00 7.51
N LEU A 85 0.44 -16.21 7.83
CA LEU A 85 -0.91 -16.71 8.05
C LEU A 85 -1.72 -16.59 6.76
N VAL A 86 -2.14 -17.72 6.20
CA VAL A 86 -2.97 -17.78 5.00
C VAL A 86 -4.22 -18.59 5.32
N GLY A 87 -5.39 -18.04 4.98
CA GLY A 87 -6.66 -18.70 5.19
C GLY A 87 -7.78 -18.01 4.44
N GLN A 88 -8.93 -18.65 4.37
CA GLN A 88 -10.11 -18.04 3.77
C GLN A 88 -10.61 -16.87 4.62
N PRO A 89 -11.23 -15.84 4.02
CA PRO A 89 -11.91 -14.81 4.78
C PRO A 89 -12.89 -15.45 5.78
N ARG A 90 -12.96 -14.89 7.00
CA ARG A 90 -13.82 -15.38 8.10
C ARG A 90 -13.44 -16.74 8.70
N SER A 91 -12.23 -17.24 8.46
CA SER A 91 -11.72 -18.47 9.11
C SER A 91 -11.08 -18.25 10.50
N GLY A 92 -11.13 -17.03 11.06
CA GLY A 92 -10.49 -16.70 12.34
C GLY A 92 -9.01 -16.28 12.23
N THR A 93 -8.48 -16.15 11.01
CA THR A 93 -7.10 -15.67 10.76
C THR A 93 -6.81 -14.32 11.42
N THR A 94 -7.75 -13.39 11.40
CA THR A 94 -7.60 -12.08 12.05
C THR A 94 -7.39 -12.19 13.56
N PHE A 95 -8.06 -13.14 14.21
CA PHE A 95 -7.89 -13.38 15.65
C PHE A 95 -6.51 -13.96 15.96
N ILE A 96 -6.07 -14.96 15.18
CA ILE A 96 -4.74 -15.55 15.28
C ILE A 96 -3.66 -14.49 15.02
N HIS A 97 -3.81 -13.68 13.97
CA HIS A 97 -2.90 -12.60 13.63
C HIS A 97 -2.71 -11.64 14.81
N ARG A 98 -3.81 -11.11 15.37
CA ARG A 98 -3.76 -10.21 16.53
C ARG A 98 -3.14 -10.86 17.77
N THR A 99 -3.35 -12.16 17.95
CA THR A 99 -2.77 -12.91 19.07
C THR A 99 -1.26 -13.01 18.91
N LEU A 100 -0.78 -13.39 17.73
CA LEU A 100 0.64 -13.48 17.41
C LEU A 100 1.33 -12.10 17.40
N SER A 101 0.62 -11.04 16.99
CA SER A 101 1.15 -9.68 17.02
C SER A 101 1.41 -9.12 18.42
N ASN A 102 0.80 -9.73 19.45
CA ASN A 102 1.05 -9.37 20.85
C ASN A 102 2.17 -10.21 21.49
N CYS A 103 2.74 -11.19 20.79
CA CYS A 103 3.86 -11.98 21.30
C CYS A 103 5.16 -11.18 21.24
N GLU A 104 5.92 -11.13 22.35
CA GLU A 104 7.18 -10.39 22.43
C GLU A 104 8.26 -10.87 21.45
N HIS A 105 8.24 -12.16 21.11
CA HIS A 105 9.20 -12.79 20.19
C HIS A 105 8.86 -12.61 18.71
N LEU A 106 7.68 -12.10 18.39
CA LEU A 106 7.23 -11.91 17.01
C LEU A 106 7.08 -10.43 16.70
N HIS A 107 7.59 -10.03 15.54
CA HIS A 107 7.36 -8.69 15.01
C HIS A 107 6.26 -8.75 13.97
N SER A 108 5.16 -8.03 14.22
CA SER A 108 4.09 -7.82 13.25
C SER A 108 4.15 -6.40 12.70
N ILE A 109 3.87 -6.28 11.41
CA ILE A 109 3.92 -5.02 10.70
C ILE A 109 2.57 -4.29 10.89
N ARG A 110 2.64 -3.03 11.29
CA ARG A 110 1.45 -2.17 11.42
C ARG A 110 1.02 -1.65 10.06
N HIS A 111 -0.24 -1.24 9.96
CA HIS A 111 -0.76 -0.69 8.71
C HIS A 111 0.08 0.48 8.20
N CYS A 112 0.42 1.46 9.05
CA CYS A 112 1.21 2.60 8.63
C CYS A 112 2.59 2.21 8.07
N GLU A 113 3.22 1.21 8.66
CA GLU A 113 4.52 0.67 8.22
C GLU A 113 4.40 -0.02 6.86
N MET A 114 3.27 -0.70 6.59
CA MET A 114 2.98 -1.23 5.26
C MET A 114 2.81 -0.10 4.22
N ARG A 115 2.09 0.98 4.56
CA ARG A 115 1.86 2.10 3.62
C ARG A 115 3.17 2.79 3.24
N TYR A 116 4.04 2.99 4.23
CA TYR A 116 5.33 3.64 4.08
C TYR A 116 6.45 2.71 4.57
N PRO A 117 6.91 1.75 3.74
CA PRO A 117 7.88 0.74 4.13
C PRO A 117 9.31 1.30 4.10
N PHE A 118 9.53 2.38 4.85
CA PHE A 118 10.80 3.10 4.95
C PHE A 118 11.28 3.08 6.39
N VAL A 119 12.27 2.25 6.71
CA VAL A 119 12.74 2.06 8.09
C VAL A 119 13.30 3.36 8.67
N TRP A 120 14.04 4.14 7.87
CA TRP A 120 14.57 5.43 8.31
C TRP A 120 13.48 6.41 8.74
N LEU A 121 12.33 6.42 8.06
CA LEU A 121 11.20 7.30 8.37
C LEU A 121 10.65 6.97 9.75
N TRP A 122 10.39 5.69 10.03
CA TRP A 122 9.86 5.25 11.32
C TRP A 122 10.85 5.41 12.47
N LYS A 123 12.16 5.25 12.21
CA LYS A 123 13.20 5.61 13.18
C LYS A 123 13.18 7.11 13.49
N GLY A 124 13.02 7.97 12.48
CA GLY A 124 12.90 9.42 12.68
C GLY A 124 11.63 9.83 13.44
N LEU A 125 10.47 9.23 13.09
CA LEU A 125 9.21 9.47 13.81
C LEU A 125 9.27 9.04 15.27
N ARG A 126 9.97 7.93 15.56
CA ARG A 126 10.26 7.50 16.94
C ARG A 126 11.16 8.48 17.67
N PHE A 127 12.25 8.90 17.05
CA PHE A 127 13.19 9.85 17.63
C PHE A 127 12.53 11.20 17.96
N THR A 128 11.62 11.66 17.12
CA THR A 128 10.86 12.91 17.32
C THR A 128 9.63 12.76 18.24
N GLY A 129 9.29 11.54 18.66
CA GLY A 129 8.09 11.28 19.46
C GLY A 129 6.75 11.43 18.71
N LEU A 130 6.78 11.53 17.38
CA LEU A 130 5.58 11.71 16.54
C LEU A 130 4.90 10.40 16.16
N GLU A 131 5.58 9.26 16.29
CA GLU A 131 5.03 7.94 15.97
C GLU A 131 3.67 7.66 16.65
N PRO A 132 3.47 7.90 17.97
CA PRO A 132 2.17 7.67 18.61
C PRO A 132 1.04 8.53 18.03
N TRP A 133 1.34 9.72 17.50
CA TRP A 133 0.35 10.55 16.85
C TRP A 133 -0.11 9.93 15.52
N VAL A 134 0.83 9.43 14.72
CA VAL A 134 0.53 8.73 13.47
C VAL A 134 -0.30 7.47 13.75
N HIS A 135 0.08 6.68 14.76
CA HIS A 135 -0.62 5.45 15.13
C HIS A 135 -2.08 5.66 15.56
N ARG A 136 -2.41 6.82 16.14
CA ARG A 136 -3.78 7.13 16.59
C ARG A 136 -4.68 7.63 15.47
N ARG A 137 -4.14 7.98 14.31
CA ARG A 137 -4.92 8.52 13.20
C ARG A 137 -5.86 7.45 12.63
N ASP A 138 -7.12 7.81 12.45
CA ASP A 138 -8.11 6.95 11.81
C ASP A 138 -7.72 6.72 10.34
N TYR A 139 -7.86 5.47 9.89
CA TYR A 139 -7.67 5.11 8.50
C TYR A 139 -8.71 5.77 7.60
N TRP A 140 -9.95 5.86 8.09
CA TRP A 140 -11.08 6.37 7.33
C TRP A 140 -11.00 7.90 7.17
N PRO A 141 -11.48 8.43 6.03
CA PRO A 141 -11.49 9.87 5.81
C PRO A 141 -12.43 10.57 6.80
N GLN A 142 -12.14 11.83 7.13
CA GLN A 142 -12.99 12.67 7.98
C GLN A 142 -14.22 13.17 7.21
N THR A 143 -15.12 12.25 6.86
CA THR A 143 -16.40 12.49 6.19
C THR A 143 -17.49 11.68 6.87
N ASP A 144 -18.76 11.98 6.63
CA ASP A 144 -19.88 11.21 7.22
C ASP A 144 -19.79 9.73 6.87
N SER A 145 -19.45 9.42 5.61
CA SER A 145 -19.24 8.04 5.16
C SER A 145 -18.04 7.38 5.84
N GLY A 146 -16.95 8.13 6.07
CA GLY A 146 -15.78 7.62 6.78
C GLY A 146 -16.04 7.40 8.26
N ALA A 147 -16.79 8.29 8.92
CA ALA A 147 -17.23 8.11 10.30
C ALA A 147 -18.15 6.88 10.44
N LEU A 148 -19.05 6.66 9.49
CA LEU A 148 -19.87 5.45 9.45
C LEU A 148 -19.01 4.19 9.24
N ALA A 149 -18.06 4.23 8.32
CA ALA A 149 -17.13 3.13 8.08
C ALA A 149 -16.28 2.82 9.32
N SER A 150 -15.78 3.84 10.03
CA SER A 150 -15.03 3.69 11.28
C SER A 150 -15.86 3.06 12.40
N LYS A 151 -17.17 3.34 12.45
CA LYS A 151 -18.10 2.66 13.39
C LYS A 151 -18.31 1.19 13.04
N LEU A 152 -18.39 0.85 11.76
CA LEU A 152 -18.60 -0.53 11.30
C LEU A 152 -17.31 -1.36 11.36
N HIS A 153 -16.17 -0.72 11.16
CA HIS A 153 -14.85 -1.36 11.13
C HIS A 153 -13.81 -0.35 11.63
N SER A 154 -13.68 -0.26 12.95
CA SER A 154 -12.69 0.62 13.56
C SER A 154 -11.29 0.19 13.16
N HIS A 155 -10.53 1.14 12.62
CA HIS A 155 -9.21 0.87 12.08
C HIS A 155 -8.35 2.13 12.17
N LYS A 156 -7.31 2.07 12.98
CA LYS A 156 -6.28 3.10 13.11
C LYS A 156 -5.04 2.71 12.32
N LEU A 157 -4.27 3.71 11.89
CA LEU A 157 -3.03 3.47 11.15
C LEU A 157 -1.99 2.67 11.95
N GLY A 158 -2.05 2.68 13.28
CA GLY A 158 -1.17 1.89 14.13
C GLY A 158 -1.60 0.46 14.40
N ASP A 159 -2.75 0.03 13.87
CA ASP A 159 -3.27 -1.33 14.07
C ASP A 159 -2.52 -2.35 13.18
N TYR A 160 -2.51 -3.62 13.61
CA TYR A 160 -1.95 -4.72 12.84
C TYR A 160 -2.93 -5.17 11.76
N GLU A 161 -2.47 -5.19 10.51
CA GLU A 161 -3.34 -5.39 9.35
C GLU A 161 -2.84 -6.46 8.40
N GLU A 162 -3.76 -6.96 7.59
CA GLU A 162 -3.48 -7.97 6.57
C GLU A 162 -2.77 -7.36 5.35
N HIS A 163 -1.86 -8.11 4.74
CA HIS A 163 -1.16 -7.70 3.50
C HIS A 163 -2.12 -7.28 2.37
N GLY A 164 -3.35 -7.80 2.38
CA GLY A 164 -4.36 -7.45 1.39
C GLY A 164 -4.65 -5.94 1.28
N ILE A 165 -4.52 -5.19 2.38
CA ILE A 165 -4.71 -3.73 2.35
C ILE A 165 -3.56 -3.06 1.60
N PHE A 166 -2.31 -3.50 1.82
CA PHE A 166 -1.17 -3.00 1.06
C PHE A 166 -1.32 -3.30 -0.44
N LEU A 167 -1.74 -4.52 -0.78
CA LEU A 167 -1.99 -4.92 -2.17
C LEU A 167 -3.07 -4.05 -2.84
N GLU A 168 -4.14 -3.74 -2.11
CA GLU A 168 -5.19 -2.81 -2.56
C GLU A 168 -4.63 -1.42 -2.85
N GLU A 169 -3.89 -0.85 -1.90
CA GLU A 169 -3.39 0.53 -2.00
C GLU A 169 -2.32 0.71 -3.08
N ARG A 170 -1.58 -0.36 -3.41
CA ARG A 170 -0.55 -0.35 -4.45
C ARG A 170 -1.03 -0.90 -5.79
N MET A 171 -2.34 -1.09 -5.95
CA MET A 171 -2.96 -1.55 -7.21
C MET A 171 -2.45 -2.93 -7.67
N TYR A 172 -1.99 -3.79 -6.76
CA TYR A 172 -1.71 -5.18 -7.11
C TYR A 172 -3.03 -5.90 -7.40
N HIS A 173 -3.10 -6.68 -8.47
CA HIS A 173 -4.32 -7.40 -8.85
C HIS A 173 -4.75 -8.39 -7.76
N HIS A 174 -5.71 -7.96 -6.96
CA HIS A 174 -6.29 -8.72 -5.87
C HIS A 174 -7.76 -8.35 -5.73
N PHE A 175 -8.58 -9.21 -5.10
CA PHE A 175 -10.02 -8.95 -4.95
C PHE A 175 -10.31 -7.61 -4.26
N PHE A 176 -9.40 -7.15 -3.39
CA PHE A 176 -9.54 -5.86 -2.71
C PHE A 176 -9.51 -4.66 -3.65
N VAL A 177 -8.86 -4.75 -4.83
CA VAL A 177 -8.91 -3.68 -5.85
C VAL A 177 -10.35 -3.39 -6.26
N PHE A 178 -11.23 -4.40 -6.30
CA PHE A 178 -12.64 -4.21 -6.63
C PHE A 178 -13.41 -3.39 -5.57
N ARG A 179 -12.99 -3.41 -4.29
CA ARG A 179 -13.60 -2.55 -3.27
C ARG A 179 -13.38 -1.07 -3.55
N ARG A 180 -12.21 -0.73 -4.10
CA ARG A 180 -11.83 0.66 -4.43
C ARG A 180 -12.27 1.06 -5.84
N PHE A 181 -12.20 0.13 -6.78
CA PHE A 181 -12.58 0.29 -8.17
C PHE A 181 -13.62 -0.78 -8.52
N PRO A 182 -14.93 -0.52 -8.32
CA PRO A 182 -15.99 -1.51 -8.51
C PRO A 182 -16.28 -1.71 -10.01
N ILE A 183 -15.27 -2.22 -10.74
CA ILE A 183 -15.27 -2.46 -12.18
C ILE A 183 -15.01 -3.96 -12.37
N PRO A 184 -16.03 -4.75 -12.77
CA PRO A 184 -15.93 -6.21 -12.83
C PRO A 184 -14.81 -6.72 -13.74
N GLU A 185 -14.47 -5.98 -14.79
CA GLU A 185 -13.39 -6.32 -15.72
C GLU A 185 -12.03 -6.41 -15.02
N LEU A 186 -11.82 -5.66 -13.93
CA LEU A 186 -10.57 -5.71 -13.17
C LEU A 186 -10.37 -7.04 -12.44
N LEU A 187 -11.44 -7.80 -12.18
CA LEU A 187 -11.35 -9.14 -11.59
C LEU A 187 -10.82 -10.18 -12.60
N ARG A 188 -10.97 -9.92 -13.91
CA ARG A 188 -10.49 -10.82 -14.98
C ARG A 188 -9.00 -10.65 -15.28
N PHE A 189 -8.40 -9.54 -14.83
CA PHE A 189 -6.98 -9.23 -15.02
C PHE A 189 -6.05 -9.90 -14.00
N GLN A 190 -6.51 -10.93 -13.28
CA GLN A 190 -5.63 -11.72 -12.40
C GLN A 190 -4.41 -12.19 -13.19
N SER A 191 -3.26 -11.60 -12.87
CA SER A 191 -2.00 -11.92 -13.54
C SER A 191 -1.65 -13.38 -13.22
N PRO A 192 -1.31 -14.22 -14.23
CA PRO A 192 -0.86 -15.59 -14.00
C PRO A 192 0.35 -15.69 -13.05
N SER A 193 1.09 -14.60 -12.90
CA SER A 193 2.38 -14.53 -12.20
C SER A 193 2.33 -14.72 -10.68
N PHE A 194 1.16 -14.77 -10.03
CA PHE A 194 1.07 -15.15 -8.61
C PHE A 194 0.92 -16.66 -8.39
N LEU A 195 0.68 -17.44 -9.45
CA LEU A 195 0.56 -18.89 -9.41
C LEU A 195 1.81 -19.62 -9.93
N GLU A 196 2.80 -18.90 -10.47
CA GLU A 196 4.05 -19.49 -10.99
C GLU A 196 5.20 -19.50 -9.97
N VAL A 197 4.92 -19.20 -8.70
CA VAL A 197 5.85 -19.42 -7.58
C VAL A 197 5.21 -20.44 -6.64
N SER A 198 5.18 -21.69 -7.10
CA SER A 198 4.92 -22.89 -6.30
C SER A 198 5.96 -23.94 -6.64
#